data_AF-A0A6B3CKQ2-F1
#
_entry.id   AF-A0A6B3CKQ2-F1
#
_cell.length_a   1.000
_cell.length_b   1.000
_cell.length_c   1.000
_cell.angle_alpha   90.00
_cell.angle_beta   90.00
_cell.angle_gamma   90.00
#
_symmetry.space_group_name_H-M   'P 1'
#
loop_
_entity.id
_entity.type
_entity.pdbx_description
1 polymer ?
#
loop_
_entity_poly.entity_id
_entity_poly.type
_entity_poly.pdbx_seq_one_letter_code
_entity_poly.pdbx_strand_id
1 'polypeptide(L)' 'ADNDVQRFLKQARETGPVTVRPVPSAPGTFAAGTVGGDPYYTGNVRCSIGFSVHGGFVTAGHCGRAGAGVSG' A
#
# COMPACT_ATOMS: atom_id res chain seq x y z
N ALA A 1 -17.62 18.28 -20.56
CA ALA A 1 -16.22 17.98 -20.18
C ALA A 1 -16.01 18.52 -18.78
N ASP A 2 -15.48 17.71 -17.87
CA ASP A 2 -15.51 17.94 -16.43
C ASP A 2 -14.64 19.13 -15.99
N ASN A 3 -15.23 20.10 -15.29
CA ASN A 3 -14.59 21.34 -14.86
C ASN A 3 -13.49 21.09 -13.82
N ASP A 4 -13.66 20.06 -12.98
CA ASP A 4 -12.68 19.72 -11.94
C ASP A 4 -11.39 19.14 -12.55
N VAL A 5 -11.51 18.32 -13.60
CA VAL A 5 -10.37 17.80 -14.36
C VAL A 5 -9.57 18.95 -15.00
N GLN A 6 -10.26 19.93 -15.61
CA GLN A 6 -9.58 21.07 -16.23
C GLN A 6 -8.87 21.95 -15.19
N ARG A 7 -9.48 22.16 -14.02
CA ARG A 7 -8.88 22.91 -12.91
C ARG A 7 -7.63 22.22 -12.37
N PHE A 8 -7.71 20.91 -12.13
CA PHE A 8 -6.57 20.11 -11.71
C PHE A 8 -5.41 20.18 -12.72
N LEU A 9 -5.70 19.99 -14.01
CA LEU A 9 -4.67 20.03 -15.05
C LEU A 9 -4.03 21.41 -15.20
N LYS A 10 -4.80 22.49 -15.03
CA LYS A 10 -4.25 23.87 -15.02
C LYS A 10 -3.24 24.04 -13.89
N GLN A 11 -3.60 23.63 -12.68
CA GLN A 11 -2.75 23.76 -11.50
C GLN A 11 -1.49 22.88 -11.59
N ALA A 12 -1.61 21.65 -12.10
CA ALA A 12 -0.47 20.75 -12.31
C ALA A 12 0.51 21.25 -13.40
N ARG A 13 0.02 22.03 -14.38
CA ARG A 13 0.89 22.66 -15.39
C ARG A 13 1.66 23.85 -14.83
N GLU A 14 1.07 24.60 -13.89
CA GLU A 14 1.73 25.72 -13.21
C GLU A 14 2.90 25.27 -12.32
N THR A 15 2.85 24.05 -11.77
CA THR A 15 3.96 23.49 -10.97
C THR A 15 5.19 23.11 -11.79
N GLY A 16 5.12 23.21 -13.12
CA GLY A 16 6.21 22.87 -14.03
C GLY A 16 6.44 21.36 -14.20
N PRO A 17 7.28 20.96 -15.18
CA PRO A 17 7.57 19.55 -15.43
C PRO A 17 8.39 18.94 -14.28
N VAL A 18 7.94 17.78 -13.79
CA VAL A 18 8.75 16.95 -12.89
C VAL A 18 9.89 16.31 -13.68
N THR A 19 11.14 16.55 -13.27
CA THR A 19 12.30 15.86 -13.82
C THR A 19 12.50 14.54 -13.09
N VAL A 20 12.49 13.42 -13.82
CA VAL A 20 12.83 12.10 -13.27
C VAL A 20 14.29 11.81 -13.58
N ARG A 21 15.05 11.35 -12.58
CA ARG A 21 16.43 10.88 -12.77
C ARG A 21 16.48 9.36 -12.62
N PRO A 22 17.05 8.63 -13.59
CA PRO A 22 17.31 7.22 -13.40
C PRO A 22 18.37 7.03 -12.30
N VAL A 23 18.11 6.09 -11.40
CA VAL A 23 19.07 5.61 -10.42
C VAL A 23 19.41 4.16 -10.77
N PRO A 24 20.67 3.73 -10.61
CA PRO A 24 21.08 2.35 -10.94
C PRO A 24 20.50 1.31 -9.97
N SER A 25 20.05 1.75 -8.80
CA SER A 25 19.46 0.89 -7.78
C SER A 25 17.95 0.82 -7.93
N ALA A 26 17.39 -0.38 -7.92
CA ALA A 26 15.96 -0.55 -7.73
C ALA A 26 15.55 -0.02 -6.35
N PRO A 27 14.34 0.56 -6.19
CA PRO A 27 13.81 0.88 -4.88
C PRO A 27 13.76 -0.39 -4.02
N GLY A 28 14.46 -0.37 -2.88
CA GLY A 28 14.33 -1.40 -1.85
C GLY A 28 13.26 -1.00 -0.86
N THR A 29 12.48 -1.96 -0.38
CA THR A 29 11.61 -1.71 0.77
C THR A 29 12.49 -1.66 2.02
N PHE A 30 12.33 -0.62 2.85
CA PHE A 30 12.93 -0.59 4.19
C PHE A 30 12.16 -1.49 5.19
N ALA A 31 11.15 -2.21 4.71
CA ALA A 31 10.26 -3.07 5.48
C ALA A 31 11.02 -4.27 6.05
N ALA A 32 11.29 -4.25 7.35
CA ALA A 32 12.02 -5.30 8.07
C ALA A 32 11.08 -6.22 8.88
N GLY A 33 9.82 -6.37 8.46
CA GLY A 33 8.83 -7.14 9.22
C GLY A 33 7.40 -7.00 8.68
N THR A 34 6.43 -7.04 9.59
CA THR A 34 5.00 -6.89 9.26
C THR A 34 4.73 -5.47 8.79
N VAL A 35 4.41 -5.26 7.51
CA VAL A 35 4.17 -3.93 6.93
C VAL A 35 2.80 -3.83 6.28
N GLY A 36 2.15 -2.68 6.45
CA GLY A 36 0.87 -2.37 5.80
C GLY A 36 0.95 -2.53 4.29
N GLY A 37 0.03 -3.32 3.73
CA GLY A 37 -0.05 -3.66 2.31
C GLY A 37 0.49 -5.04 1.96
N ASP A 38 1.43 -5.59 2.75
CA ASP A 38 2.05 -6.88 2.48
C ASP A 38 1.01 -8.01 2.50
N PRO A 39 1.17 -9.02 1.61
CA PRO A 39 0.23 -10.12 1.56
C PRO A 39 0.40 -11.04 2.77
N TYR A 40 -0.72 -11.52 3.28
CA TYR A 40 -0.76 -12.68 4.15
C TYR A 40 -1.92 -13.60 3.74
N TYR A 41 -1.87 -14.83 4.23
CA TYR A 41 -2.79 -15.89 3.92
C TYR A 41 -3.42 -16.44 5.21
N THR A 42 -4.69 -16.75 5.13
CA THR A 42 -5.44 -17.44 6.20
C THR A 42 -6.31 -18.49 5.53
N GLY A 43 -5.86 -19.75 5.61
CA GLY A 43 -6.40 -20.82 4.77
C GLY A 43 -6.09 -20.55 3.29
N ASN A 44 -7.12 -20.52 2.45
CA ASN A 44 -7.03 -20.24 1.01
C ASN A 44 -7.34 -18.78 0.63
N VAL A 45 -7.48 -17.88 1.61
CA VAL A 45 -7.76 -16.45 1.39
C VAL A 45 -6.45 -15.66 1.45
N ARG A 46 -6.22 -14.79 0.47
CA ARG A 46 -5.14 -13.80 0.47
C ARG A 46 -5.71 -12.43 0.83
N CYS A 47 -5.18 -11.82 1.90
CA CYS A 47 -5.49 -10.45 2.31
C CYS A 47 -4.20 -9.63 2.40
N SER A 48 -4.34 -8.33 2.69
CA SER A 48 -3.23 -7.46 3.00
C SER A 48 -3.22 -7.09 4.48
N ILE A 49 -2.02 -6.96 5.04
CA ILE A 49 -1.80 -6.35 6.35
C ILE A 49 -2.32 -4.91 6.30
N GLY A 50 -3.06 -4.48 7.33
CA GLY A 50 -3.50 -3.08 7.45
C GLY A 50 -2.43 -2.23 8.13
N PHE A 51 -2.29 -2.39 9.44
CA PHE A 51 -1.33 -1.65 10.24
C PHE A 51 -0.61 -2.58 11.23
N SER A 52 0.70 -2.45 11.31
CA SER A 52 1.52 -3.14 12.30
C SER A 52 1.22 -2.61 13.71
N VAL A 53 1.09 -3.51 14.67
CA VAL A 53 0.88 -3.19 16.09
C VAL A 53 1.79 -4.05 16.94
N HIS A 54 1.94 -3.73 18.22
CA HIS A 54 2.69 -4.60 19.13
C HIS A 54 2.08 -6.01 19.16
N GLY A 55 2.87 -7.01 18.79
CA GLY A 55 2.46 -8.42 18.77
C GLY A 55 1.73 -8.89 17.51
N GLY A 56 1.58 -8.06 16.47
CA GLY A 56 0.97 -8.50 15.21
C GLY A 56 0.56 -7.36 14.29
N PHE A 57 -0.62 -7.49 13.67
CA PHE A 57 -1.17 -6.48 12.78
C PHE A 57 -2.70 -6.45 12.79
N VAL A 58 -3.26 -5.29 12.46
CA VAL A 58 -4.69 -5.07 12.24
C VAL A 58 -5.03 -5.35 10.78
N THR A 59 -6.17 -5.99 10.53
CA THR A 59 -6.70 -6.29 9.19
C THR A 59 -8.23 -6.23 9.21
N ALA A 60 -8.86 -6.41 8.05
CA ALA A 60 -10.32 -6.40 7.95
C ALA A 60 -10.92 -7.67 8.57
N GLY A 61 -12.04 -7.51 9.30
CA GLY A 61 -12.70 -8.65 9.97
C GLY A 61 -13.24 -9.74 9.04
N HIS A 62 -13.43 -9.45 7.75
CA HIS A 62 -13.89 -10.45 6.78
C HIS A 62 -12.76 -11.37 6.28
N CYS A 63 -11.49 -11.07 6.57
CA CYS A 63 -10.37 -11.89 6.13
C CYS A 63 -10.28 -13.22 6.89
N GLY A 64 -10.77 -13.30 8.12
CA GLY A 64 -10.72 -14.51 8.93
C GLY A 64 -11.48 -14.40 10.24
N ARG A 65 -11.67 -15.54 10.91
CA ARG A 65 -12.29 -15.61 12.25
C ARG A 65 -11.19 -15.62 13.33
N ALA A 66 -11.55 -15.27 14.56
CA ALA A 66 -10.64 -15.37 15.70
C ALA A 66 -10.08 -16.81 15.82
N GLY A 67 -8.76 -16.93 16.01
CA GLY A 67 -8.06 -18.22 16.05
C GLY A 67 -7.68 -18.80 14.68
N ALA A 68 -8.03 -18.15 13.57
CA ALA A 68 -7.54 -18.55 12.25
C ALA A 68 -6.01 -18.41 12.17
N GLY A 69 -5.35 -19.41 11.58
CA GLY A 69 -3.92 -19.37 11.34
C GLY A 69 -3.55 -18.36 10.26
N VAL A 70 -2.39 -17.74 10.42
CA VAL A 70 -1.84 -16.74 9.50
C VAL A 70 -0.48 -17.23 8.98
N SER A 71 -0.27 -17.13 7.67
CA SER A 71 0.99 -17.45 7.00
C SER A 71 1.28 -16.45 5.88
N GLY A 72 2.52 -16.40 5.39
CA GLY A 72 2.96 -15.47 4.37
C GLY A 72 4.45 -15.56 4.17
#